data_AF-A0A5C4JQY5-F1
#
_entry.id   AF-A0A5C4JQY5-F1
#
_cell.length_a   1.000
_cell.length_b   1.000
_cell.length_c   1.000
_cell.angle_alpha   90.00
_cell.angle_beta   90.00
_cell.angle_gamma   90.00
#
_symmetry.space_group_name_H-M   'P 1'
#
loop_
_entity.id
_entity.type
_entity.pdbx_description
1 polymer ?
#
loop_
_entity_poly.entity_id
_entity_poly.type
_entity_poly.pdbx_seq_one_letter_code
_entity_poly.pdbx_strand_id
1 'polypeptide(L)'
;MIDEQEKDMALIRTNNFAGIPLFYDRFKPGAYGQEAVPVRPYIDPDFRVACDACFSDIQNTFSGNGFHIDQIWTGGVGREGSGRSYHHTNRAFDLDCLIFSDKPMWVATSFPARPYLYLAIESLLRIHFGTVLNYDYNHAHEDHFHFDNGTSVGFKKHARSHVIFLQHTLEKLFNKDVGASGVDGVWGGDTEAALRQTLKELRLGTLSDNLNWIKYLKTCADLALDTEQSIVGVAGV
;
A
#
# COMPACT_ATOMS: atom_id res chain seq x y z
N MET A 1 -28.54 -23.10 3.87
CA MET A 1 -27.96 -22.44 5.05
C MET A 1 -26.72 -23.23 5.40
N ILE A 2 -25.56 -22.75 4.98
CA ILE A 2 -24.28 -23.37 5.32
C ILE A 2 -23.76 -22.56 6.51
N ASP A 3 -23.57 -23.29 7.60
CA ASP A 3 -23.06 -22.87 8.88
C ASP A 3 -21.57 -22.51 8.69
N GLU A 4 -21.26 -21.24 8.47
CA GLU A 4 -19.89 -20.73 8.63
C GLU A 4 -19.61 -20.67 10.14
N GLN A 5 -19.22 -21.80 10.71
CA GLN A 5 -18.50 -21.80 11.97
C GLN A 5 -17.26 -20.92 11.78
N GLU A 6 -17.25 -19.76 12.42
CA GLU A 6 -16.04 -19.00 12.73
C GLU A 6 -15.07 -19.98 13.39
N LYS A 7 -14.12 -20.50 12.60
CA LYS A 7 -12.93 -21.11 13.15
C LYS A 7 -12.17 -19.98 13.80
N ASP A 8 -12.33 -19.85 15.11
CA ASP A 8 -11.45 -19.05 15.96
C ASP A 8 -10.05 -19.68 15.90
N MET A 9 -9.32 -19.37 14.83
CA MET A 9 -7.95 -19.83 14.63
C MET A 9 -7.08 -19.04 15.58
N ALA A 10 -6.39 -19.75 16.49
CA ALA A 10 -5.48 -19.11 17.42
C ALA A 10 -4.45 -18.24 16.68
N LEU A 11 -4.28 -17.01 17.14
CA LEU A 11 -3.29 -16.08 16.61
C LEU A 11 -1.89 -16.70 16.65
N ILE A 12 -1.09 -16.41 15.62
CA ILE A 12 0.30 -16.84 15.53
C ILE A 12 1.26 -15.67 15.73
N ARG A 13 2.52 -15.97 16.04
CA ARG A 13 3.57 -14.94 16.20
C ARG A 13 4.50 -14.94 15.00
N THR A 14 4.62 -13.80 14.32
CA THR A 14 5.52 -13.60 13.18
C THR A 14 6.56 -12.54 13.48
N ASN A 15 7.77 -12.65 12.91
CA ASN A 15 8.81 -11.61 12.96
C ASN A 15 9.31 -11.23 11.56
N ASN A 16 8.68 -11.72 10.50
CA ASN A 16 9.02 -11.43 9.13
C ASN A 16 7.79 -11.59 8.21
N PHE A 17 7.83 -10.96 7.05
CA PHE A 17 6.98 -11.30 5.91
C PHE A 17 7.85 -11.63 4.71
N ALA A 18 7.58 -12.76 4.05
CA ALA A 18 8.38 -13.27 2.94
C ALA A 18 9.90 -13.33 3.23
N GLY A 19 10.27 -13.62 4.49
CA GLY A 19 11.67 -13.64 4.94
C GLY A 19 12.26 -12.26 5.28
N ILE A 20 11.54 -11.16 5.03
CA ILE A 20 11.99 -9.80 5.36
C ILE A 20 11.63 -9.49 6.82
N PRO A 21 12.60 -9.17 7.69
CA PRO A 21 12.37 -8.98 9.12
C PRO A 21 11.49 -7.76 9.44
N LEU A 22 10.68 -7.88 10.50
CA LEU A 22 9.80 -6.84 11.02
C LEU A 22 10.46 -6.07 12.17
N PHE A 23 10.31 -4.75 12.14
CA PHE A 23 10.72 -3.83 13.19
C PHE A 23 9.58 -2.88 13.57
N TYR A 24 9.54 -2.46 14.83
CA TYR A 24 8.60 -1.47 15.34
C TYR A 24 9.31 -0.14 15.54
N ASP A 25 8.89 0.91 14.85
CA ASP A 25 9.55 2.23 14.83
C ASP A 25 8.85 3.29 15.71
N ARG A 26 7.83 2.87 16.47
CA ARG A 26 7.09 3.74 17.41
C ARG A 26 7.35 3.41 18.89
N PHE A 27 8.46 2.74 19.19
CA PHE A 27 8.80 2.25 20.54
C PHE A 27 9.16 3.35 21.56
N LYS A 28 9.51 4.56 21.09
CA LYS A 28 9.74 5.74 21.93
C LYS A 28 9.34 7.01 21.18
N PRO A 29 9.04 8.12 21.88
CA PRO A 29 8.82 9.42 21.24
C PRO A 29 10.00 9.79 20.33
N GLY A 30 9.70 10.21 19.10
CA GLY A 30 10.70 10.63 18.11
C GLY A 30 11.40 9.50 17.33
N ALA A 31 11.02 8.23 17.54
CA ALA A 31 11.63 7.11 16.81
C ALA A 31 11.13 6.94 15.36
N TYR A 32 9.91 7.40 15.06
CA TYR A 32 9.26 7.20 13.76
C TYR A 32 10.17 7.61 12.59
N GLY A 33 10.40 6.67 11.66
CA GLY A 33 11.26 6.89 10.50
C GLY A 33 12.74 7.18 10.81
N GLN A 34 13.21 6.96 12.05
CA GLN A 34 14.59 7.22 12.48
C GLN A 34 15.24 6.00 13.13
N GLU A 35 14.50 5.33 14.01
CA GLU A 35 14.97 4.16 14.76
C GLU A 35 13.86 3.13 14.84
N ALA A 36 14.22 1.84 14.84
CA ALA A 36 13.26 0.77 15.05
C ALA A 36 13.88 -0.39 15.83
N VAL A 37 13.03 -1.17 16.49
CA VAL A 37 13.43 -2.36 17.26
C VAL A 37 12.78 -3.62 16.70
N PRO A 38 13.47 -4.79 16.67
CA PRO A 38 12.87 -6.02 16.21
C PRO A 38 11.55 -6.33 16.93
N VAL A 39 10.54 -6.75 16.18
CA VAL A 39 9.21 -7.04 16.74
C VAL A 39 8.73 -8.43 16.33
N ARG A 40 7.90 -9.03 17.18
CA ARG A 40 7.26 -10.32 16.90
C ARG A 40 5.78 -10.31 17.31
N PRO A 41 4.90 -9.57 16.59
CA PRO A 41 3.51 -9.39 16.95
C PRO A 41 2.69 -10.67 16.83
N TYR A 42 1.53 -10.69 17.49
CA TYR A 42 0.47 -11.65 17.19
C TYR A 42 -0.26 -11.21 15.92
N ILE A 43 -0.65 -12.17 15.09
CA ILE A 43 -1.31 -11.94 13.81
C ILE A 43 -2.27 -13.09 13.50
N ASP A 44 -3.37 -12.76 12.84
CA ASP A 44 -4.27 -13.74 12.25
C ASP A 44 -3.54 -14.58 11.18
N PRO A 45 -3.67 -15.92 11.17
CA PRO A 45 -2.92 -16.78 10.24
C PRO A 45 -3.22 -16.50 8.76
N ASP A 46 -4.48 -16.23 8.40
CA ASP A 46 -4.87 -16.00 7.00
C ASP A 46 -4.39 -14.63 6.53
N PHE A 47 -4.48 -13.61 7.40
CA PHE A 47 -3.90 -12.30 7.14
C PHE A 47 -2.38 -12.37 6.99
N ARG A 48 -1.71 -13.19 7.81
CA ARG A 48 -0.27 -13.44 7.72
C ARG A 48 0.12 -14.12 6.39
N VAL A 49 -0.69 -15.02 5.85
CA VAL A 49 -0.47 -15.59 4.50
C VAL A 49 -0.60 -14.52 3.42
N ALA A 50 -1.61 -13.65 3.51
CA ALA A 50 -1.79 -12.54 2.57
C ALA A 50 -0.62 -11.53 2.63
N CYS A 51 -0.11 -11.22 3.83
CA CYS A 51 1.08 -10.38 4.00
C CYS A 51 2.32 -11.01 3.35
N ASP A 52 2.54 -12.32 3.53
CA ASP A 52 3.66 -13.01 2.88
C ASP A 52 3.58 -12.94 1.36
N ALA A 53 2.39 -13.19 0.79
CA ALA A 53 2.20 -13.08 -0.65
C ALA A 53 2.46 -11.65 -1.15
N CYS A 54 1.94 -10.66 -0.43
CA CYS A 54 2.12 -9.25 -0.77
C CYS A 54 3.59 -8.82 -0.72
N PHE A 55 4.30 -9.09 0.37
CA PHE A 55 5.70 -8.68 0.50
C PHE A 55 6.64 -9.50 -0.39
N SER A 56 6.29 -10.74 -0.73
CA SER A 56 6.98 -11.50 -1.77
C SER A 56 6.85 -10.80 -3.13
N ASP A 57 5.64 -10.37 -3.51
CA ASP A 57 5.43 -9.63 -4.77
C ASP A 57 6.13 -8.27 -4.76
N ILE A 58 6.05 -7.53 -3.65
CA ILE A 58 6.78 -6.26 -3.47
C ILE A 58 8.28 -6.50 -3.69
N GLN A 59 8.88 -7.45 -2.98
CA GLN A 59 10.30 -7.74 -3.11
C GLN A 59 10.69 -8.16 -4.54
N ASN A 60 9.88 -8.99 -5.19
CA ASN A 60 10.16 -9.44 -6.56
C ASN A 60 10.11 -8.27 -7.56
N THR A 61 9.08 -7.42 -7.48
CA THR A 61 8.95 -6.24 -8.35
C THR A 61 10.04 -5.20 -8.07
N PHE A 62 10.37 -4.96 -6.81
CA PHE A 62 11.37 -3.97 -6.40
C PHE A 62 12.79 -4.42 -6.75
N SER A 63 13.12 -5.69 -6.55
CA SER A 63 14.47 -6.22 -6.84
C SER A 63 14.80 -6.20 -8.33
N GLY A 64 13.80 -6.44 -9.20
CA GLY A 64 13.94 -6.22 -10.65
C GLY A 64 14.29 -4.77 -11.03
N ASN A 65 14.08 -3.85 -10.10
CA ASN A 65 14.30 -2.41 -10.20
C ASN A 65 15.42 -1.91 -9.26
N GLY A 66 16.29 -2.81 -8.79
CA GLY A 66 17.45 -2.44 -7.96
C GLY A 66 17.09 -1.90 -6.57
N PHE A 67 15.88 -2.16 -6.08
CA PHE A 67 15.48 -1.93 -4.70
C PHE A 67 15.43 -3.29 -3.98
N HIS A 68 16.30 -3.49 -2.99
CA HIS A 68 16.32 -4.69 -2.16
C HIS A 68 15.88 -4.34 -0.75
N ILE A 69 14.76 -4.90 -0.27
CA ILE A 69 14.22 -4.56 1.06
C ILE A 69 14.90 -5.44 2.11
N ASP A 70 15.58 -4.80 3.06
CA ASP A 70 16.22 -5.46 4.19
C ASP A 70 15.32 -5.51 5.42
N GLN A 71 14.43 -4.53 5.58
CA GLN A 71 13.56 -4.44 6.77
C GLN A 71 12.20 -3.81 6.43
N ILE A 72 11.17 -4.31 7.10
CA ILE A 72 9.83 -3.72 7.12
C ILE A 72 9.61 -3.10 8.49
N TRP A 73 9.33 -1.80 8.53
CA TRP A 73 9.03 -1.06 9.76
C TRP A 73 7.54 -0.82 9.86
N THR A 74 6.97 -1.06 11.03
CA THR A 74 5.52 -1.05 11.26
C THR A 74 5.11 -0.21 12.46
N GLY A 75 3.96 0.47 12.33
CA GLY A 75 3.22 1.09 13.41
C GLY A 75 2.38 0.12 14.24
N GLY A 76 2.22 -1.13 13.79
CA GLY A 76 1.56 -2.21 14.53
C GLY A 76 0.70 -3.15 13.68
N VAL A 77 0.31 -4.26 14.31
CA VAL A 77 -0.62 -5.27 13.75
C VAL A 77 -1.87 -5.39 14.61
N GLY A 78 -1.67 -5.46 15.92
CA GLY A 78 -2.74 -5.62 16.91
C GLY A 78 -2.92 -4.37 17.76
N ARG A 79 -4.16 -4.12 18.16
CA ARG A 79 -4.51 -3.14 19.19
C ARG A 79 -5.44 -3.76 20.22
N GLU A 80 -5.14 -3.55 21.50
CA GLU A 80 -6.01 -3.96 22.59
C GLU A 80 -7.40 -3.29 22.53
N GLY A 81 -8.39 -3.93 23.14
CA GLY A 81 -9.76 -3.45 23.22
C GLY A 81 -10.65 -3.94 22.07
N SER A 82 -11.80 -3.29 21.90
CA SER A 82 -12.78 -3.62 20.88
C SER A 82 -13.10 -2.40 20.01
N GLY A 83 -13.48 -2.65 18.76
CA GLY A 83 -13.80 -1.61 17.80
C GLY A 83 -14.03 -2.18 16.41
N ARG A 84 -14.28 -1.28 15.44
CA ARG A 84 -14.52 -1.66 14.04
C ARG A 84 -13.24 -1.85 13.22
N SER A 85 -12.09 -1.38 13.73
CA SER A 85 -10.80 -1.57 13.08
C SER A 85 -10.36 -3.03 13.19
N TYR A 86 -9.81 -3.57 12.10
CA TYR A 86 -9.25 -4.91 12.06
C TYR A 86 -7.95 -5.07 12.88
N HIS A 87 -7.39 -3.99 13.43
CA HIS A 87 -6.34 -4.12 14.45
C HIS A 87 -6.84 -4.80 15.73
N HIS A 88 -8.13 -4.67 16.08
CA HIS A 88 -8.70 -5.35 17.24
C HIS A 88 -8.78 -6.87 17.07
N THR A 89 -8.63 -7.37 15.83
CA THR A 89 -8.62 -8.79 15.50
C THR A 89 -7.28 -9.24 14.90
N ASN A 90 -6.23 -8.40 14.97
CA ASN A 90 -4.90 -8.66 14.41
C ASN A 90 -4.92 -9.02 12.91
N ARG A 91 -5.84 -8.40 12.19
CA ARG A 91 -6.11 -8.58 10.75
C ARG A 91 -5.83 -7.31 9.93
N ALA A 92 -5.12 -6.36 10.53
CA ALA A 92 -4.65 -5.14 9.89
C ALA A 92 -3.17 -4.92 10.16
N PHE A 93 -2.52 -4.13 9.31
CA PHE A 93 -1.11 -3.79 9.41
C PHE A 93 -0.91 -2.33 9.04
N ASP A 94 -0.09 -1.64 9.83
CA ASP A 94 0.39 -0.30 9.54
C ASP A 94 1.83 -0.38 9.04
N LEU A 95 2.06 -0.06 7.76
CA LEU A 95 3.38 -0.02 7.13
C LEU A 95 3.92 1.41 7.16
N ASP A 96 4.98 1.61 7.92
CA ASP A 96 5.54 2.92 8.20
C ASP A 96 6.77 3.20 7.34
N CYS A 97 7.60 2.18 7.12
CA CYS A 97 8.86 2.33 6.42
C CYS A 97 9.39 1.03 5.80
N LEU A 98 10.18 1.18 4.74
CA LEU A 98 10.97 0.13 4.09
C LEU A 98 12.44 0.56 4.07
N ILE A 99 13.30 -0.27 4.64
CA ILE A 99 14.75 -0.09 4.58
C ILE A 99 15.28 -0.87 3.39
N PHE A 100 16.07 -0.20 2.56
CA PHE A 100 16.73 -0.83 1.42
C PHE A 100 18.24 -0.93 1.66
N SER A 101 18.88 -1.97 1.10
CA SER A 101 20.33 -2.18 1.26
C SER A 101 21.15 -1.05 0.64
N ASP A 102 20.78 -0.65 -0.57
CA ASP A 102 21.60 0.23 -1.43
C ASP A 102 20.86 1.49 -1.90
N LYS A 103 19.72 1.80 -1.28
CA LYS A 103 18.87 2.96 -1.64
C LYS A 103 18.46 3.72 -0.38
N PRO A 104 18.19 5.04 -0.49
CA PRO A 104 17.59 5.78 0.61
C PRO A 104 16.29 5.11 1.06
N MET A 105 16.14 4.91 2.36
CA MET A 105 14.94 4.34 2.96
C MET A 105 13.68 5.07 2.51
N TRP A 106 12.58 4.34 2.47
CA TRP A 106 11.26 4.91 2.27
C TRP A 106 10.53 5.00 3.61
N VAL A 107 9.96 6.16 3.90
CA VAL A 107 9.10 6.42 5.07
C VAL A 107 7.77 6.94 4.54
N ALA A 108 6.64 6.51 5.09
CA ALA A 108 5.31 6.88 4.55
C ALA A 108 5.07 8.39 4.48
N THR A 109 5.54 9.16 5.47
CA THR A 109 5.51 10.64 5.45
C THR A 109 6.31 11.28 4.31
N SER A 110 7.19 10.52 3.63
CA SER A 110 7.94 11.03 2.47
C SER A 110 7.08 11.18 1.21
N PHE A 111 5.79 10.81 1.23
CA PHE A 111 4.90 10.88 0.07
C PHE A 111 4.97 12.20 -0.73
N PRO A 112 4.93 13.41 -0.10
CA PRO A 112 5.02 14.65 -0.86
C PRO A 112 6.35 14.81 -1.63
N ALA A 113 7.44 14.21 -1.14
CA ALA A 113 8.77 14.30 -1.73
C ALA A 113 9.13 13.11 -2.63
N ARG A 114 8.59 11.91 -2.34
CA ARG A 114 8.86 10.65 -3.07
C ARG A 114 7.54 9.95 -3.45
N PRO A 115 6.67 10.61 -4.23
CA PRO A 115 5.34 10.08 -4.51
C PRO A 115 5.39 8.82 -5.37
N TYR A 116 6.41 8.65 -6.22
CA TYR A 116 6.50 7.51 -7.13
C TYR A 116 6.80 6.22 -6.38
N LEU A 117 7.82 6.21 -5.52
CA LEU A 117 8.06 5.04 -4.67
C LEU A 117 6.86 4.69 -3.79
N TYR A 118 6.19 5.69 -3.25
CA TYR A 118 4.96 5.52 -2.46
C TYR A 118 3.83 4.87 -3.27
N LEU A 119 3.57 5.36 -4.49
CA LEU A 119 2.54 4.80 -5.38
C LEU A 119 2.88 3.40 -5.89
N ALA A 120 4.16 3.06 -6.03
CA ALA A 120 4.59 1.70 -6.34
C ALA A 120 4.21 0.73 -5.21
N ILE A 121 4.51 1.10 -3.96
CA ILE A 121 4.14 0.32 -2.77
C ILE A 121 2.62 0.18 -2.69
N GLU A 122 1.88 1.29 -2.79
CA GLU A 122 0.42 1.28 -2.70
C GLU A 122 -0.21 0.41 -3.78
N SER A 123 0.31 0.47 -5.00
CA SER A 123 -0.19 -0.33 -6.13
C SER A 123 -0.09 -1.83 -5.82
N LEU A 124 1.04 -2.27 -5.27
CA LEU A 124 1.28 -3.67 -4.92
C LEU A 124 0.50 -4.10 -3.68
N LEU A 125 0.30 -3.23 -2.69
CA LEU A 125 -0.61 -3.50 -1.56
C LEU A 125 -2.04 -3.75 -2.07
N ARG A 126 -2.52 -2.94 -3.00
CA ARG A 126 -3.89 -3.05 -3.56
C ARG A 126 -4.12 -4.27 -4.45
N ILE A 127 -3.07 -4.97 -4.86
CA ILE A 127 -3.18 -6.28 -5.53
C ILE A 127 -3.65 -7.34 -4.54
N HIS A 128 -3.27 -7.20 -3.26
CA HIS A 128 -3.49 -8.21 -2.22
C HIS A 128 -4.59 -7.82 -1.22
N PHE A 129 -4.83 -6.53 -1.04
CA PHE A 129 -5.76 -6.03 -0.02
C PHE A 129 -6.85 -5.14 -0.63
N GLY A 130 -8.11 -5.42 -0.29
CA GLY A 130 -9.26 -4.61 -0.71
C GLY A 130 -9.36 -3.28 0.03
N THR A 131 -8.79 -3.21 1.23
CA THR A 131 -8.68 -1.99 2.04
C THR A 131 -7.20 -1.59 2.10
N VAL A 132 -6.88 -0.43 1.55
CA VAL A 132 -5.62 0.27 1.74
C VAL A 132 -5.95 1.74 1.97
N LEU A 133 -5.45 2.32 3.05
CA LEU A 133 -5.61 3.74 3.40
C LEU A 133 -4.23 4.38 3.35
N ASN A 134 -4.13 5.49 2.62
CA ASN A 134 -2.88 6.15 2.31
C ASN A 134 -2.79 7.54 2.93
N TYR A 135 -1.74 8.27 2.60
CA TYR A 135 -1.36 9.56 3.16
C TYR A 135 -2.53 10.55 3.17
N ASP A 136 -3.24 10.71 2.05
CA ASP A 136 -4.36 11.65 1.93
C ASP A 136 -5.71 11.06 2.40
N TYR A 137 -5.72 9.87 2.99
CA TYR A 137 -6.93 9.28 3.53
C TYR A 137 -7.46 10.08 4.74
N ASN A 138 -6.58 10.58 5.60
CA ASN A 138 -6.83 11.62 6.60
C ASN A 138 -5.55 11.79 7.42
N HIS A 139 -5.55 12.79 8.31
CA HIS A 139 -4.44 13.07 9.22
C HIS A 139 -3.93 11.86 10.02
N ALA A 140 -4.78 10.88 10.36
CA ALA A 140 -4.34 9.71 11.10
C ALA A 140 -3.53 8.71 10.25
N HIS A 141 -3.51 8.85 8.92
CA HIS A 141 -2.82 7.95 8.00
C HIS A 141 -1.73 8.65 7.18
N GLU A 142 -1.40 9.90 7.49
CA GLU A 142 -0.30 10.64 6.85
C GLU A 142 1.07 9.99 7.12
N ASP A 143 1.17 9.12 8.14
CA ASP A 143 2.40 8.52 8.59
C ASP A 143 2.51 7.00 8.36
N HIS A 144 1.55 6.35 7.70
CA HIS A 144 1.61 4.93 7.35
C HIS A 144 0.65 4.56 6.23
N PHE A 145 0.86 3.39 5.61
CA PHE A 145 -0.24 2.69 4.95
C PHE A 145 -0.95 1.79 5.94
N HIS A 146 -2.26 1.95 6.08
CA HIS A 146 -3.09 0.95 6.75
C HIS A 146 -3.66 -0.01 5.72
N PHE A 147 -3.57 -1.32 5.96
CA PHE A 147 -4.24 -2.32 5.12
C PHE A 147 -4.74 -3.51 5.93
N ASP A 148 -5.82 -4.13 5.44
CA ASP A 148 -6.48 -5.27 6.07
C ASP A 148 -7.07 -6.24 5.03
N ASN A 149 -7.42 -7.45 5.50
CA ASN A 149 -8.12 -8.46 4.69
C ASN A 149 -9.63 -8.50 4.97
N GLY A 150 -10.22 -7.41 5.46
CA GLY A 150 -11.64 -7.32 5.78
C GLY A 150 -12.54 -7.16 4.55
N THR A 151 -11.98 -6.67 3.44
CA THR A 151 -12.72 -6.51 2.19
C THR A 151 -12.04 -7.17 1.01
N SER A 152 -12.83 -7.68 0.07
CA SER A 152 -12.31 -8.32 -1.14
C SER A 152 -11.55 -7.31 -2.02
N VAL A 153 -10.47 -7.81 -2.64
CA VAL A 153 -9.70 -7.09 -3.67
C VAL A 153 -10.60 -6.74 -4.86
N GLY A 154 -10.41 -5.53 -5.39
CA GLY A 154 -11.15 -5.02 -6.54
C GLY A 154 -11.48 -3.54 -6.39
N PHE A 155 -11.48 -2.80 -7.50
CA PHE A 155 -11.74 -1.36 -7.50
C PHE A 155 -13.17 -1.01 -7.07
N LYS A 156 -13.30 -0.04 -6.16
CA LYS A 156 -14.59 0.45 -5.65
C LYS A 156 -14.70 1.96 -5.84
N LYS A 157 -15.41 2.40 -6.88
CA LYS A 157 -15.59 3.84 -7.21
C LYS A 157 -16.24 4.70 -6.10
N HIS A 158 -16.90 4.08 -5.13
CA HIS A 158 -17.53 4.77 -3.99
C HIS A 158 -16.69 4.70 -2.70
N ALA A 159 -15.56 3.99 -2.72
CA ALA A 159 -14.64 3.94 -1.59
C ALA A 159 -13.63 5.08 -1.73
N ARG A 160 -13.66 6.04 -0.80
CA ARG A 160 -12.78 7.21 -0.81
C ARG A 160 -11.31 6.85 -1.02
N SER A 161 -10.80 5.83 -0.31
CA SER A 161 -9.40 5.43 -0.45
C SER A 161 -9.05 4.91 -1.84
N HIS A 162 -9.98 4.26 -2.55
CA HIS A 162 -9.76 3.81 -3.93
C HIS A 162 -9.73 4.99 -4.91
N VAL A 163 -10.59 5.97 -4.69
CA VAL A 163 -10.65 7.17 -5.53
C VAL A 163 -9.40 8.02 -5.36
N ILE A 164 -8.90 8.21 -4.12
CA ILE A 164 -7.66 8.95 -3.86
C ILE A 164 -6.48 8.32 -4.58
N PHE A 165 -6.29 7.01 -4.42
CA PHE A 165 -5.23 6.30 -5.13
C PHE A 165 -5.33 6.51 -6.64
N LEU A 166 -6.53 6.33 -7.19
CA LEU A 166 -6.74 6.48 -8.62
C LEU A 166 -6.44 7.92 -9.08
N GLN A 167 -6.89 8.93 -8.36
CA GLN A 167 -6.63 10.32 -8.70
C GLN A 167 -5.11 10.62 -8.68
N HIS A 168 -4.39 10.13 -7.66
CA HIS A 168 -2.93 10.25 -7.61
C HIS A 168 -2.22 9.57 -8.77
N THR A 169 -2.61 8.33 -9.12
CA THR A 169 -1.96 7.64 -10.24
C THR A 169 -2.27 8.33 -11.57
N LEU A 170 -3.50 8.80 -11.77
CA LEU A 170 -3.90 9.58 -12.94
C LEU A 170 -3.08 10.86 -13.09
N GLU A 171 -2.96 11.66 -12.03
CA GLU A 171 -2.17 12.89 -12.05
C GLU A 171 -0.68 12.63 -12.21
N LYS A 172 -0.10 11.79 -11.34
CA LYS A 172 1.36 11.69 -11.20
C LYS A 172 2.01 10.75 -12.20
N LEU A 173 1.33 9.65 -12.56
CA LEU A 173 1.88 8.63 -13.46
C LEU A 173 1.41 8.82 -14.90
N PHE A 174 0.15 9.24 -15.09
CA PHE A 174 -0.45 9.35 -16.43
C PHE A 174 -0.63 10.79 -16.92
N ASN A 175 -0.20 11.78 -16.11
CA ASN A 175 -0.28 13.20 -16.41
C ASN A 175 -1.69 13.63 -16.87
N LYS A 176 -2.72 13.14 -16.16
CA LYS A 176 -4.12 13.50 -16.41
C LYS A 176 -4.60 14.49 -15.37
N ASP A 177 -5.37 15.47 -15.83
CA ASP A 177 -6.12 16.37 -14.96
C ASP A 177 -7.34 15.63 -14.40
N VAL A 178 -7.50 15.63 -13.08
CA VAL A 178 -8.63 14.99 -12.37
C VAL A 178 -9.64 16.03 -11.85
N GLY A 179 -9.50 17.29 -12.26
CA GLY A 179 -10.38 18.40 -11.95
C GLY A 179 -9.74 19.43 -11.03
N ALA A 180 -10.37 20.60 -10.91
CA ALA A 180 -9.84 21.74 -10.15
C ALA A 180 -9.66 21.47 -8.64
N SER A 181 -10.36 20.48 -8.10
CA SER A 181 -10.20 20.03 -6.70
C SER A 181 -8.95 19.19 -6.47
N GLY A 182 -8.29 18.73 -7.54
CA GLY A 182 -7.18 17.76 -7.47
C GLY A 182 -7.62 16.45 -6.84
N VAL A 183 -6.74 15.88 -6.01
CA VAL A 183 -6.99 14.61 -5.30
C VAL A 183 -7.82 14.84 -4.03
N ASP A 184 -9.13 14.57 -4.10
CA ASP A 184 -10.08 14.77 -3.00
C ASP A 184 -10.77 13.49 -2.51
N GLY A 185 -10.64 12.39 -3.26
CA GLY A 185 -11.29 11.11 -2.99
C GLY A 185 -12.78 11.07 -3.35
N VAL A 186 -13.27 12.03 -4.14
CA VAL A 186 -14.66 12.09 -4.63
C VAL A 186 -14.70 11.68 -6.10
N TRP A 187 -15.51 10.69 -6.43
CA TRP A 187 -15.69 10.27 -7.81
C TRP A 187 -16.53 11.29 -8.59
N GLY A 188 -15.88 12.10 -9.42
CA GLY A 188 -16.51 13.09 -10.29
C GLY A 188 -16.35 12.81 -11.79
N GLY A 189 -16.98 13.66 -12.61
CA GLY A 189 -16.91 13.56 -14.07
C GLY A 189 -15.50 13.71 -14.63
N ASP A 190 -14.66 14.55 -14.01
CA ASP A 190 -13.27 14.76 -14.41
C ASP A 190 -12.41 13.51 -14.14
N THR A 191 -12.51 12.94 -12.94
CA THR A 191 -11.86 11.65 -12.60
C THR A 191 -12.30 10.54 -13.56
N GLU A 192 -13.59 10.46 -13.89
CA GLU A 192 -14.11 9.46 -14.84
C GLU A 192 -13.58 9.67 -16.26
N ALA A 193 -13.51 10.92 -16.73
CA ALA A 193 -12.97 11.26 -18.04
C ALA A 193 -11.46 10.93 -18.14
N ALA A 194 -10.69 11.30 -17.12
CA ALA A 194 -9.26 11.00 -17.01
C ALA A 194 -8.98 9.49 -16.98
N LEU A 195 -9.76 8.73 -16.19
CA LEU A 195 -9.66 7.28 -16.16
C LEU A 195 -9.99 6.69 -17.54
N ARG A 196 -11.10 7.09 -18.17
CA ARG A 196 -11.51 6.55 -19.47
C ARG A 196 -10.44 6.76 -20.53
N GLN A 197 -9.78 7.92 -20.55
CA GLN A 197 -8.67 8.18 -21.46
C GLN A 197 -7.49 7.25 -21.16
N THR A 198 -7.10 7.12 -19.90
CA THR A 198 -5.99 6.27 -19.47
C THR A 198 -6.23 4.81 -19.81
N LEU A 199 -7.42 4.27 -19.53
CA LEU A 199 -7.77 2.89 -19.87
C LEU A 199 -7.73 2.65 -21.39
N LYS A 200 -8.13 3.63 -22.21
CA LYS A 200 -7.99 3.55 -23.66
C LYS A 200 -6.53 3.48 -24.09
N GLU A 201 -5.66 4.31 -23.51
CA GLU A 201 -4.21 4.32 -23.78
C GLU A 201 -3.56 2.99 -23.38
N LEU A 202 -3.96 2.43 -22.24
CA LEU A 202 -3.49 1.13 -21.73
C LEU A 202 -4.18 -0.08 -22.39
N ARG A 203 -5.19 0.14 -23.24
CA ARG A 203 -6.03 -0.91 -23.85
C ARG A 203 -6.67 -1.84 -22.81
N LEU A 204 -7.11 -1.27 -21.69
CA LEU A 204 -7.82 -1.96 -20.62
C LEU A 204 -9.32 -1.72 -20.68
N GLY A 205 -10.10 -2.69 -20.19
CA GLY A 205 -11.53 -2.51 -19.93
C GLY A 205 -11.77 -1.75 -18.61
N THR A 206 -13.02 -1.74 -18.15
CA THR A 206 -13.40 -1.13 -16.86
C THR A 206 -12.64 -1.74 -15.68
N LEU A 207 -12.26 -0.91 -14.70
CA LEU A 207 -11.60 -1.34 -13.46
C LEU A 207 -12.55 -2.11 -12.51
N SER A 208 -13.86 -2.10 -12.75
CA SER A 208 -14.78 -2.98 -12.01
C SER A 208 -14.57 -4.47 -12.33
N ASP A 209 -13.92 -4.78 -13.45
CA ASP A 209 -13.39 -6.11 -13.72
C ASP A 209 -12.06 -6.27 -12.98
N ASN A 210 -12.00 -7.26 -12.10
CA ASN A 210 -10.83 -7.48 -11.25
C ASN A 210 -9.56 -7.76 -12.07
N LEU A 211 -9.65 -8.41 -13.23
CA LEU A 211 -8.47 -8.65 -14.08
C LEU A 211 -7.91 -7.35 -14.65
N ASN A 212 -8.78 -6.40 -15.02
CA ASN A 212 -8.34 -5.08 -15.49
C ASN A 212 -7.79 -4.24 -14.33
N TRP A 213 -8.38 -4.35 -13.14
CA TRP A 213 -7.86 -3.71 -11.92
C TRP A 213 -6.43 -4.17 -11.61
N ILE A 214 -6.20 -5.48 -11.56
CA ILE A 214 -4.86 -6.03 -11.28
C ILE A 214 -3.86 -5.62 -12.37
N LYS A 215 -4.26 -5.60 -13.65
CA LYS A 215 -3.39 -5.10 -14.73
C LYS A 215 -3.04 -3.63 -14.55
N TYR A 216 -4.03 -2.79 -14.24
CA TYR A 216 -3.82 -1.37 -13.98
C TYR A 216 -2.84 -1.14 -12.82
N LEU A 217 -3.01 -1.85 -11.70
CA LEU A 217 -2.11 -1.78 -10.55
C LEU A 217 -0.68 -2.17 -10.89
N LYS A 218 -0.49 -3.27 -11.64
CA LYS A 218 0.85 -3.69 -12.08
C LYS A 218 1.51 -2.63 -12.97
N THR A 219 0.77 -2.08 -13.94
CA THR A 219 1.27 -0.97 -14.76
C THR A 219 1.63 0.26 -13.93
N CYS A 220 0.84 0.60 -12.90
CA CYS A 220 1.16 1.71 -12.01
C CYS A 220 2.44 1.43 -11.21
N ALA A 221 2.61 0.22 -10.67
CA ALA A 221 3.80 -0.15 -9.92
C ALA A 221 5.07 -0.05 -10.77
N ASP A 222 5.05 -0.61 -11.98
CA ASP A 222 6.18 -0.59 -12.91
C ASP A 222 6.53 0.86 -13.32
N LEU A 223 5.53 1.63 -13.77
CA LEU A 223 5.74 3.01 -14.21
C LEU A 223 6.24 3.92 -13.07
N ALA A 224 5.76 3.69 -11.85
CA ALA A 224 6.19 4.46 -10.69
C ALA A 224 7.65 4.14 -10.32
N LEU A 225 8.07 2.87 -10.34
CA LEU A 225 9.46 2.50 -10.09
C LEU A 225 10.41 3.03 -11.18
N ASP A 226 10.03 2.92 -12.45
CA ASP A 226 10.79 3.49 -13.57
C ASP A 226 10.97 5.00 -13.39
N THR A 227 9.90 5.70 -13.01
CA THR A 227 9.93 7.15 -12.78
C THR A 227 10.82 7.51 -11.58
N GLU A 228 10.69 6.80 -10.45
CA GLU A 228 11.53 7.00 -9.27
C GLU A 228 13.03 6.86 -9.60
N GLN A 229 13.39 5.83 -10.36
CA GLN A 229 14.79 5.64 -10.79
C GLN A 229 15.27 6.77 -11.71
N SER A 230 14.43 7.24 -12.62
CA SER A 230 14.81 8.31 -13.55
C SER A 230 15.13 9.62 -12.83
N ILE A 231 14.44 9.92 -11.73
CA ILE A 231 14.67 11.12 -10.92
C ILE A 231 15.94 10.97 -10.08
N VAL A 232 16.11 9.82 -9.42
CA VAL A 232 17.28 9.57 -8.57
C VAL A 232 18.57 9.46 -9.41
N GLY A 233 18.49 8.91 -10.62
CA GLY A 233 19.63 8.78 -11.54
C GLY A 233 20.15 10.12 -12.07
N VAL A 234 19.32 11.15 -12.14
CA VAL A 234 19.72 12.50 -12.60
C VAL A 234 20.41 13.31 -11.50
N ALA A 235 20.12 13.03 -10.23
CA ALA A 235 20.75 13.71 -9.09
C ALA A 235 22.18 13.21 -8.76
N GLY A 236 22.70 12.25 -9.52
CA GLY A 236 24.01 11.60 -9.30
C GLY A 236 25.11 11.98 -10.29
N VAL A 237 25.00 13.13 -10.99
CA VAL A 237 26.06 13.68 -11.87
C VAL A 237 26.57 15.00 -11.31
#